data_AF-A0A972F014-F1
#
_entry.id   AF-A0A972F014-F1
#
_cell.length_a   1.000
_cell.length_b   1.000
_cell.length_c   1.000
_cell.angle_alpha   90.00
_cell.angle_beta   90.00
_cell.angle_gamma   90.00
#
_symmetry.space_group_name_H-M   'P 1'
#
loop_
_entity.id
_entity.type
_entity.pdbx_description
1 polymer ?
#
loop_
_entity_poly.entity_id
_entity_poly.type
_entity_poly.pdbx_seq_one_letter_code
_entity_poly.pdbx_strand_id
1 'polypeptide(L)'
;MKTPIDPEMILRPISEESPAGEDLRYSPVYEEIKEARRSEDPLAMGDWQRELKTADWSRVVALAADALSTKTKDLQIAAWLCEALVRDGGFGELSRGLAILAGLEERFWDSVYPLVEEDDLEYRIAPFEFLNDKLSAAIRSAPLNDPSATFVCSLNTWNESREVGYEADTRNRFGDVDEQKRQRRDELIAEGKVTAEAFDAAAAQSSPSFRVTLLEDLARCCEAFRELDRVTDERFGRDAPRLSDIGEALEECERLAGRLYREEKQQMEAPAGETTEPPPEEMPSPEEVRDTVFPFAEPAAVQPSSVPSGGPAIPSAVRVEASGEQALWEEALRVLEGGSMKNALAQLLAASCASPSERDRNRYRLLMGKLCLLAGRPDLARPILEELAALIEELHLERWESPLWIAEVLEALYQCLTSGEPSDDDRGRAGELFRRICSLDVTKAILYRK
;
A
#
# COMPACT_ATOMS: atom_id res chain seq x y z
N MET A 1 23.62 -3.17 -4.02
CA MET A 1 22.87 -4.40 -4.36
C MET A 1 22.35 -4.96 -3.05
N LYS A 2 21.04 -5.12 -2.91
CA LYS A 2 20.45 -5.83 -1.75
C LYS A 2 20.84 -7.31 -1.88
N THR A 3 21.27 -7.95 -0.79
CA THR A 3 21.59 -9.37 -0.80
C THR A 3 20.27 -10.15 -0.90
N PRO A 4 20.09 -11.01 -1.91
CA PRO A 4 18.86 -11.78 -2.05
C PRO A 4 18.69 -12.71 -0.84
N ILE A 5 17.44 -12.86 -0.37
CA ILE A 5 17.13 -13.76 0.74
C ILE A 5 17.35 -15.21 0.30
N ASP A 6 18.07 -16.00 1.08
CA ASP A 6 18.26 -17.44 0.82
C ASP A 6 17.40 -18.25 1.81
N PRO A 7 16.28 -18.84 1.37
CA PRO A 7 15.43 -19.67 2.22
C PRO A 7 16.19 -20.78 2.94
N GLU A 8 17.15 -21.43 2.28
CA GLU A 8 17.88 -22.55 2.88
C GLU A 8 18.85 -22.10 3.97
N MET A 9 19.34 -20.87 3.92
CA MET A 9 20.12 -20.29 5.02
C MET A 9 19.24 -19.99 6.22
N ILE A 10 18.07 -19.40 6.00
CA ILE A 10 17.11 -19.10 7.06
C ILE A 10 16.54 -20.38 7.70
N LEU A 11 16.38 -21.45 6.94
CA LEU A 11 15.81 -22.71 7.43
C LEU A 11 16.83 -23.65 8.09
N ARG A 12 18.08 -23.19 8.33
CA ARG A 12 19.03 -23.95 9.16
C ARG A 12 18.66 -23.85 10.64
N PRO A 13 18.80 -24.93 11.42
CA PRO A 13 18.68 -24.88 12.87
C PRO A 13 19.57 -23.78 13.47
N ILE A 14 19.06 -23.06 14.48
CA ILE A 14 19.83 -22.02 15.19
C ILE A 14 21.00 -22.64 15.96
N SER A 15 20.75 -23.76 16.63
CA SER A 15 21.74 -24.54 17.36
C SER A 15 21.33 -26.02 17.41
N GLU A 16 22.22 -26.91 17.84
CA GLU A 16 21.89 -28.32 18.03
C GLU A 16 20.94 -28.52 19.22
N GLU A 17 21.11 -27.74 20.29
CA GLU A 17 20.34 -27.84 21.53
C GLU A 17 18.97 -27.15 21.45
N SER A 18 18.88 -26.04 20.72
CA SER A 18 17.63 -25.35 20.40
C SER A 18 17.55 -25.04 18.92
N PRO A 19 17.01 -25.96 18.10
CA PRO A 19 16.88 -25.78 16.65
C PRO A 19 16.06 -24.54 16.26
N ALA A 20 15.03 -24.22 17.05
CA ALA A 20 14.20 -23.04 16.87
C ALA A 20 14.72 -21.77 17.56
N GLY A 21 15.77 -21.88 18.39
CA GLY A 21 16.29 -20.75 19.14
C GLY A 21 15.38 -20.28 20.28
N GLU A 22 15.19 -18.98 20.42
CA GLU A 22 14.45 -18.36 21.55
C GLU A 22 13.19 -17.61 21.09
N ASP A 23 12.22 -17.47 22.00
CA ASP A 23 11.04 -16.63 21.79
C ASP A 23 11.43 -15.15 21.84
N LEU A 24 11.23 -14.44 20.73
CA LEU A 24 11.58 -13.03 20.61
C LEU A 24 10.43 -12.08 20.92
N ARG A 25 9.22 -12.54 21.24
CA ARG A 25 8.02 -11.70 21.41
C ARG A 25 8.19 -10.51 22.34
N TYR A 26 9.04 -10.64 23.37
CA TYR A 26 9.33 -9.57 24.34
C TYR A 26 10.75 -8.99 24.20
N SER A 27 11.45 -9.32 23.12
CA SER A 27 12.80 -8.85 22.86
C SER A 27 12.81 -7.46 22.20
N PRO A 28 13.90 -6.68 22.36
CA PRO A 28 14.07 -5.43 21.61
C PRO A 28 14.01 -5.61 20.09
N VAL A 29 14.48 -6.75 19.56
CA VAL A 29 14.51 -7.02 18.11
C VAL A 29 13.09 -7.06 17.54
N TYR A 30 12.16 -7.69 18.26
CA TYR A 30 10.76 -7.79 17.84
C TYR A 30 10.07 -6.43 17.81
N GLU A 31 10.32 -5.60 18.82
CA GLU A 31 9.83 -4.21 18.84
C GLU A 31 10.50 -3.33 17.76
N GLU A 32 11.79 -3.53 17.46
CA GLU A 32 12.46 -2.85 16.35
C GLU A 32 11.83 -3.20 14.99
N ILE A 33 11.46 -4.46 14.77
CA ILE A 33 10.77 -4.89 13.55
C ILE A 33 9.39 -4.23 13.47
N LYS A 34 8.61 -4.24 14.56
CA LYS A 34 7.31 -3.56 14.61
C LYS A 34 7.43 -2.06 14.36
N GLU A 35 8.42 -1.43 14.96
CA GLU A 35 8.67 -0.01 14.80
C GLU A 35 9.13 0.31 13.37
N ALA A 36 9.94 -0.53 12.73
CA ALA A 36 10.31 -0.35 11.32
C ALA A 36 9.11 -0.53 10.38
N ARG A 37 8.17 -1.44 10.71
CA ARG A 37 6.91 -1.65 9.96
C ARG A 37 5.88 -0.55 10.17
N ARG A 38 5.96 0.23 11.25
CA ARG A 38 4.95 1.24 11.58
C ARG A 38 4.96 2.36 10.54
N SER A 39 3.83 2.55 9.89
CA SER A 39 3.51 3.75 9.13
C SER A 39 2.49 4.59 9.88
N GLU A 40 2.71 5.90 9.95
CA GLU A 40 1.74 6.86 10.45
C GLU A 40 0.72 7.17 9.35
N ASP A 41 -0.57 7.14 9.72
CA ASP A 41 -1.64 7.60 8.83
C ASP A 41 -1.51 9.12 8.68
N PRO A 42 -1.34 9.66 7.46
CA PRO A 42 -1.34 11.10 7.22
C PRO A 42 -2.58 11.80 7.77
N LEU A 43 -3.72 11.09 7.85
CA LEU A 43 -5.01 11.60 8.33
C LEU A 43 -5.10 11.65 9.87
N ALA A 44 -4.16 11.06 10.60
CA ALA A 44 -4.16 11.03 12.06
C ALA A 44 -3.46 12.25 12.70
N MET A 45 -2.80 13.08 11.89
CA MET A 45 -2.03 14.24 12.33
C MET A 45 -2.74 15.49 11.81
N GLY A 46 -3.23 16.36 12.69
CA GLY A 46 -3.76 17.67 12.29
C GLY A 46 -2.66 18.61 11.74
N ASP A 47 -2.76 19.92 11.98
CA ASP A 47 -1.89 20.96 11.40
C ASP A 47 -0.40 20.96 11.82
N TRP A 48 0.10 19.92 12.51
CA TRP A 48 1.50 19.84 12.96
C TRP A 48 2.36 19.11 11.94
N GLN A 49 3.14 19.86 11.15
CA GLN A 49 4.08 19.32 10.18
C GLN A 49 5.33 18.74 10.87
N ARG A 50 5.33 17.44 11.13
CA ARG A 50 6.57 16.64 11.26
C ARG A 50 6.66 15.64 10.11
N GLU A 51 7.85 15.11 9.86
CA GLU A 51 7.99 14.00 8.90
C GLU A 51 7.15 12.82 9.38
N LEU A 52 6.15 12.45 8.57
CA LEU A 52 5.35 11.24 8.80
C LEU A 52 6.28 10.05 8.78
N LYS A 53 6.20 9.23 9.82
CA LYS A 53 6.94 7.98 9.81
C LYS A 53 6.33 7.06 8.76
N THR A 54 7.02 6.82 7.66
CA THR A 54 6.71 5.75 6.73
C THR A 54 7.40 4.46 7.17
N ALA A 55 6.82 3.32 6.83
CA ALA A 55 7.46 2.04 7.07
C ALA A 55 8.78 1.95 6.29
N ASP A 56 9.82 1.43 6.94
CA ASP A 56 11.11 1.12 6.33
C ASP A 56 11.17 -0.37 6.00
N TRP A 57 10.59 -0.77 4.88
CA TRP A 57 10.49 -2.18 4.48
C TRP A 57 11.86 -2.83 4.29
N SER A 58 12.85 -2.09 3.79
CA SER A 58 14.24 -2.56 3.69
C SER A 58 14.81 -2.91 5.08
N ARG A 59 14.56 -2.07 6.10
CA ARG A 59 14.96 -2.36 7.48
C ARG A 59 14.22 -3.56 8.06
N VAL A 60 12.94 -3.71 7.75
CA VAL A 60 12.13 -4.87 8.18
C VAL A 60 12.70 -6.16 7.61
N VAL A 61 12.99 -6.21 6.30
CA VAL A 61 13.64 -7.36 5.65
C VAL A 61 14.95 -7.69 6.35
N ALA A 62 15.82 -6.70 6.57
CA ALA A 62 17.12 -6.92 7.21
C ALA A 62 17.00 -7.48 8.63
N LEU A 63 16.14 -6.88 9.46
CA LEU A 63 15.94 -7.31 10.85
C LEU A 63 15.29 -8.69 10.95
N ALA A 64 14.24 -8.94 10.17
CA ALA A 64 13.50 -10.19 10.20
C ALA A 64 14.36 -11.35 9.66
N ALA A 65 15.09 -11.14 8.57
CA ALA A 65 16.00 -12.15 8.03
C ALA A 65 17.16 -12.47 9.00
N ASP A 66 17.75 -11.47 9.65
CA ASP A 66 18.79 -11.67 10.67
C ASP A 66 18.25 -12.45 11.87
N ALA A 67 17.10 -12.04 12.40
CA ALA A 67 16.44 -12.71 13.52
C ALA A 67 16.13 -14.18 13.21
N LEU A 68 15.54 -14.44 12.04
CA LEU A 68 15.18 -15.80 11.60
C LEU A 68 16.41 -16.67 11.31
N SER A 69 17.53 -16.07 10.89
CA SER A 69 18.76 -16.81 10.60
C SER A 69 19.58 -17.14 11.84
N THR A 70 19.52 -16.29 12.88
CA THR A 70 20.51 -16.32 13.97
C THR A 70 19.94 -16.48 15.37
N LYS A 71 18.65 -16.18 15.59
CA LYS A 71 18.06 -16.12 16.94
C LYS A 71 16.83 -16.97 17.12
N THR A 72 15.94 -17.03 16.13
CA THR A 72 14.62 -17.64 16.30
C THR A 72 14.07 -18.28 15.02
N LYS A 73 13.12 -19.19 15.18
CA LYS A 73 12.21 -19.68 14.13
C LYS A 73 10.81 -19.26 14.56
N ASP A 74 10.31 -18.18 13.99
CA ASP A 74 9.10 -17.50 14.46
C ASP A 74 8.17 -17.18 13.28
N LEU A 75 6.93 -17.66 13.37
CA LEU A 75 5.91 -17.54 12.31
C LEU A 75 5.45 -16.10 12.14
N GLN A 76 5.38 -15.31 13.21
CA GLN A 76 4.97 -13.90 13.14
C GLN A 76 6.04 -13.05 12.46
N ILE A 77 7.32 -13.29 12.79
CA ILE A 77 8.44 -12.61 12.13
C ILE A 77 8.54 -13.04 10.66
N ALA A 78 8.31 -14.32 10.34
CA ALA A 78 8.25 -14.79 8.96
C ALA A 78 7.10 -14.12 8.19
N ALA A 79 5.92 -13.95 8.80
CA ALA A 79 4.79 -13.27 8.16
C ALA A 79 5.11 -11.79 7.87
N TRP A 80 5.79 -11.11 8.80
CA TRP A 80 6.27 -9.75 8.59
C TRP A 80 7.34 -9.65 7.50
N LEU A 81 8.22 -10.66 7.39
CA LEU A 81 9.19 -10.76 6.32
C LEU A 81 8.49 -10.88 4.97
N CYS A 82 7.46 -11.73 4.82
CA CYS A 82 6.69 -11.85 3.57
C CYS A 82 6.07 -10.52 3.13
N GLU A 83 5.43 -9.79 4.04
CA GLU A 83 4.87 -8.46 3.74
C GLU A 83 5.97 -7.49 3.27
N ALA A 84 7.11 -7.48 3.96
CA ALA A 84 8.21 -6.58 3.62
C ALA A 84 8.86 -6.94 2.28
N LEU A 85 9.02 -8.23 1.97
CA LEU A 85 9.61 -8.71 0.72
C LEU A 85 8.79 -8.28 -0.49
N VAL A 86 7.45 -8.42 -0.45
CA VAL A 86 6.62 -7.97 -1.58
C VAL A 86 6.63 -6.45 -1.74
N ARG A 87 6.67 -5.70 -0.64
CA ARG A 87 6.68 -4.22 -0.68
C ARG A 87 8.04 -3.64 -1.09
N ASP A 88 9.14 -4.32 -0.80
CA ASP A 88 10.50 -3.83 -1.03
C ASP A 88 11.18 -4.43 -2.27
N GLY A 89 10.86 -5.68 -2.60
CA GLY A 89 11.50 -6.48 -3.65
C GLY A 89 10.55 -7.12 -4.67
N GLY A 90 9.23 -6.97 -4.50
CA GLY A 90 8.22 -7.49 -5.43
C GLY A 90 8.03 -9.02 -5.37
N PHE A 91 7.46 -9.58 -6.43
CA PHE A 91 7.04 -10.98 -6.47
C PHE A 91 8.21 -11.98 -6.42
N GLY A 92 9.35 -11.68 -7.05
CA GLY A 92 10.52 -12.56 -7.00
C GLY A 92 10.98 -12.85 -5.57
N GLU A 93 10.98 -11.84 -4.70
CA GLU A 93 11.33 -11.99 -3.28
C GLU A 93 10.19 -12.58 -2.45
N LEU A 94 8.92 -12.29 -2.77
CA LEU A 94 7.77 -12.88 -2.07
C LEU A 94 7.78 -14.41 -2.15
N SER A 95 8.10 -14.98 -3.33
CA SER A 95 8.18 -16.45 -3.49
C SER A 95 9.12 -17.11 -2.48
N ARG A 96 10.25 -16.45 -2.16
CA ARG A 96 11.22 -16.89 -1.16
C ARG A 96 10.67 -16.79 0.26
N GLY A 97 9.94 -15.72 0.57
CA GLY A 97 9.25 -15.53 1.85
C GLY A 97 8.22 -16.64 2.12
N LEU A 98 7.38 -16.94 1.13
CA LEU A 98 6.39 -18.03 1.22
C LEU A 98 7.06 -19.39 1.46
N ALA A 99 8.16 -19.68 0.75
CA ALA A 99 8.94 -20.90 0.94
C ALA A 99 9.57 -20.98 2.35
N ILE A 100 10.01 -19.86 2.92
CA ILE A 100 10.50 -19.81 4.31
C ILE A 100 9.36 -20.17 5.26
N LEU A 101 8.18 -19.56 5.09
CA LEU A 101 7.04 -19.78 5.97
C LEU A 101 6.61 -21.26 5.98
N ALA A 102 6.45 -21.85 4.79
CA ALA A 102 6.16 -23.28 4.64
C ALA A 102 7.27 -24.15 5.26
N GLY A 103 8.54 -23.82 4.99
CA GLY A 103 9.67 -24.56 5.54
C GLY A 103 9.80 -24.48 7.07
N LEU A 104 9.36 -23.39 7.70
CA LEU A 104 9.31 -23.28 9.16
C LEU A 104 8.29 -24.26 9.74
N GLU A 105 7.11 -24.32 9.14
CA GLU A 105 6.06 -25.28 9.52
C GLU A 105 6.49 -26.72 9.27
N GLU A 106 7.17 -27.01 8.16
CA GLU A 106 7.62 -28.37 7.87
C GLU A 106 8.74 -28.85 8.79
N ARG A 107 9.77 -28.02 8.98
CA ARG A 107 11.04 -28.43 9.63
C ARG A 107 11.05 -28.19 11.13
N PHE A 108 10.29 -27.23 11.62
CA PHE A 108 10.36 -26.76 13.00
C PHE A 108 9.02 -26.83 13.74
N TRP A 109 7.97 -27.48 13.20
CA TRP A 109 6.62 -27.51 13.80
C TRP A 109 6.61 -27.68 15.32
N ASP A 110 7.36 -28.63 15.88
CA ASP A 110 7.31 -28.93 17.31
C ASP A 110 7.98 -27.87 18.19
N SER A 111 8.74 -26.94 17.60
CA SER A 111 9.58 -25.97 18.31
C SER A 111 9.46 -24.52 17.81
N VAL A 112 8.79 -24.28 16.69
CA VAL A 112 8.59 -22.97 16.09
C VAL A 112 7.72 -22.09 17.00
N TYR A 113 8.08 -20.82 17.10
CA TYR A 113 7.34 -19.83 17.88
C TYR A 113 6.20 -19.19 17.06
N PRO A 114 5.05 -18.88 17.69
CA PRO A 114 4.69 -19.17 19.08
C PRO A 114 4.56 -20.68 19.37
N LEU A 115 4.93 -21.11 20.58
CA LEU A 115 4.78 -22.52 20.97
C LEU A 115 3.30 -22.89 21.12
N VAL A 116 2.98 -24.17 20.92
CA VAL A 116 1.66 -24.72 21.25
C VAL A 116 1.60 -24.93 22.76
N GLU A 117 0.57 -24.38 23.41
CA GLU A 117 0.29 -24.57 24.83
C GLU A 117 -1.00 -25.39 24.97
N GLU A 118 -0.98 -26.50 25.71
CA GLU A 118 -2.18 -27.33 25.99
C GLU A 118 -3.00 -27.77 24.75
N ASP A 119 -2.32 -28.07 23.63
CA ASP A 119 -2.93 -28.39 22.32
C ASP A 119 -3.75 -27.24 21.70
N ASP A 120 -3.58 -26.01 22.17
CA ASP A 120 -4.20 -24.81 21.62
C ASP A 120 -3.33 -24.17 20.53
N LEU A 121 -3.89 -24.08 19.32
CA LEU A 121 -3.24 -23.50 18.15
C LEU A 121 -3.54 -22.01 17.95
N GLU A 122 -4.35 -21.37 18.79
CA GLU A 122 -4.81 -19.98 18.62
C GLU A 122 -3.63 -19.01 18.37
N TYR A 123 -2.56 -19.10 19.17
CA TYR A 123 -1.39 -18.23 18.97
C TYR A 123 -0.60 -18.53 17.70
N ARG A 124 -0.64 -19.76 17.19
CA ARG A 124 -0.02 -20.11 15.90
C ARG A 124 -0.88 -19.73 14.71
N ILE A 125 -2.20 -19.67 14.89
CA ILE A 125 -3.17 -19.23 13.88
C ILE A 125 -3.03 -17.73 13.63
N ALA A 126 -2.84 -16.92 14.68
CA ALA A 126 -2.81 -15.46 14.59
C ALA A 126 -1.81 -14.89 13.53
N PRO A 127 -0.56 -15.38 13.40
CA PRO A 127 0.34 -14.99 12.31
C PRO A 127 -0.24 -15.18 10.90
N PHE A 128 -1.02 -16.24 10.66
CA PHE A 128 -1.63 -16.54 9.37
C PHE A 128 -2.88 -15.70 9.11
N GLU A 129 -3.68 -15.40 10.15
CA GLU A 129 -4.78 -14.44 10.02
C GLU A 129 -4.25 -13.05 9.68
N PHE A 130 -3.19 -12.62 10.37
CA PHE A 130 -2.46 -11.39 10.04
C PHE A 130 -1.93 -11.43 8.60
N LEU A 131 -1.34 -12.56 8.18
CA LEU A 131 -0.80 -12.73 6.83
C LEU A 131 -1.92 -12.62 5.80
N ASN A 132 -3.04 -13.30 5.99
CA ASN A 132 -4.14 -13.32 5.03
C ASN A 132 -4.77 -11.92 4.82
N ASP A 133 -4.84 -11.09 5.86
CA ASP A 133 -5.26 -9.68 5.73
C ASP A 133 -4.16 -8.79 5.11
N LYS A 134 -2.97 -8.72 5.72
CA LYS A 134 -1.96 -7.73 5.33
C LYS A 134 -1.20 -8.10 4.07
N LEU A 135 -0.87 -9.37 3.88
CA LEU A 135 -0.13 -9.80 2.68
C LEU A 135 -1.02 -9.73 1.44
N SER A 136 -2.30 -10.10 1.53
CA SER A 136 -3.22 -9.99 0.38
C SER A 136 -3.34 -8.54 -0.10
N ALA A 137 -3.50 -7.57 0.81
CA ALA A 137 -3.51 -6.14 0.48
C ALA A 137 -2.19 -5.66 -0.14
N ALA A 138 -1.05 -6.15 0.37
CA ALA A 138 0.27 -5.82 -0.17
C ALA A 138 0.47 -6.38 -1.59
N ILE A 139 0.05 -7.63 -1.84
CA ILE A 139 0.08 -8.28 -3.16
C ILE A 139 -0.73 -7.50 -4.19
N ARG A 140 -1.96 -7.09 -3.83
CA ARG A 140 -2.85 -6.33 -4.72
C ARG A 140 -2.32 -4.94 -5.09
N SER A 141 -1.42 -4.41 -4.26
CA SER A 141 -0.77 -3.10 -4.44
C SER A 141 0.63 -3.20 -5.03
N ALA A 142 1.17 -4.42 -5.18
CA ALA A 142 2.52 -4.61 -5.69
C ALA A 142 2.64 -4.19 -7.16
N PRO A 143 3.77 -3.59 -7.58
CA PRO A 143 4.00 -3.21 -8.96
C PRO A 143 4.00 -4.42 -9.91
N LEU A 144 3.30 -4.27 -11.04
CA LEU A 144 3.23 -5.17 -12.18
C LEU A 144 3.92 -4.58 -13.42
N ASN A 145 4.57 -3.41 -13.28
CA ASN A 145 5.33 -2.76 -14.33
C ASN A 145 6.70 -2.30 -13.83
N ASP A 146 7.57 -1.91 -14.76
CA ASP A 146 8.93 -1.49 -14.43
C ASP A 146 8.94 -0.29 -13.45
N PRO A 147 9.85 -0.26 -12.47
CA PRO A 147 9.97 0.86 -11.52
C PRO A 147 10.31 2.21 -12.18
N SER A 148 10.81 2.19 -13.42
CA SER A 148 11.10 3.39 -14.21
C SER A 148 9.89 3.97 -14.92
N ALA A 149 8.75 3.27 -14.89
CA ALA A 149 7.52 3.75 -15.50
C ALA A 149 7.01 5.01 -14.79
N THR A 150 6.30 5.83 -15.57
CA THR A 150 5.69 7.08 -15.12
C THR A 150 4.65 6.89 -14.00
N PHE A 151 4.09 5.70 -13.86
CA PHE A 151 3.03 5.36 -12.92
C PHE A 151 3.15 3.90 -12.50
N VAL A 152 2.81 3.57 -11.25
CA VAL A 152 2.85 2.19 -10.73
C VAL A 152 1.56 1.46 -11.10
N CYS A 153 1.65 0.48 -11.99
CA CYS A 153 0.55 -0.42 -12.32
C CYS A 153 0.50 -1.56 -11.31
N SER A 154 -0.57 -1.65 -10.54
CA SER A 154 -0.91 -2.76 -9.63
C SER A 154 -2.33 -3.29 -9.91
N LEU A 155 -2.73 -4.39 -9.29
CA LEU A 155 -4.09 -4.91 -9.44
C LEU A 155 -5.15 -3.91 -8.94
N ASN A 156 -4.88 -3.20 -7.84
CA ASN A 156 -5.77 -2.14 -7.35
C ASN A 156 -5.94 -1.01 -8.37
N THR A 157 -4.84 -0.50 -8.92
CA THR A 157 -4.90 0.57 -9.94
C THR A 157 -5.50 0.08 -11.26
N TRP A 158 -5.38 -1.22 -11.59
CA TRP A 158 -6.07 -1.80 -12.73
C TRP A 158 -7.58 -1.77 -12.51
N ASN A 159 -8.07 -2.24 -11.36
CA ASN A 159 -9.50 -2.22 -11.01
C ASN A 159 -10.05 -0.79 -11.06
N GLU A 160 -9.33 0.18 -10.48
CA GLU A 160 -9.68 1.60 -10.56
C GLU A 160 -9.74 2.08 -12.02
N SER A 161 -8.72 1.77 -12.83
CA SER A 161 -8.72 2.16 -14.24
C SER A 161 -9.87 1.58 -15.05
N ARG A 162 -10.35 0.38 -14.70
CA ARG A 162 -11.53 -0.23 -15.33
C ARG A 162 -12.84 0.37 -14.85
N GLU A 163 -12.88 0.89 -13.62
CA GLU A 163 -14.02 1.66 -13.12
C GLU A 163 -14.15 3.00 -13.88
N VAL A 164 -13.03 3.67 -14.14
CA VAL A 164 -12.97 4.90 -14.94
C VAL A 164 -13.29 4.63 -16.41
N GLY A 165 -12.76 3.52 -16.96
CA GLY A 165 -12.98 3.09 -18.33
C GLY A 165 -12.20 3.89 -19.38
N TYR A 166 -12.42 3.55 -20.65
CA TYR A 166 -11.81 4.25 -21.78
C TYR A 166 -12.65 5.44 -22.24
N GLU A 167 -12.02 6.49 -22.77
CA GLU A 167 -12.70 7.57 -23.50
C GLU A 167 -13.53 7.00 -24.66
N ALA A 168 -13.02 5.97 -25.33
CA ALA A 168 -13.74 5.27 -26.40
C ALA A 168 -15.09 4.69 -25.93
N ASP A 169 -15.20 4.25 -24.68
CA ASP A 169 -16.42 3.65 -24.11
C ASP A 169 -17.54 4.66 -23.85
N THR A 170 -17.18 5.96 -23.86
CA THR A 170 -18.14 7.07 -23.81
C THR A 170 -18.92 7.21 -25.11
N ARG A 171 -18.49 6.57 -26.21
CA ARG A 171 -19.14 6.70 -27.51
C ARG A 171 -20.10 5.55 -27.76
N ASN A 172 -21.24 5.86 -28.38
CA ASN A 172 -22.19 4.86 -28.84
C ASN A 172 -21.73 4.22 -30.17
N ARG A 173 -22.48 3.22 -30.66
CA ARG A 173 -22.19 2.54 -31.94
C ARG A 173 -22.19 3.44 -33.19
N PHE A 174 -22.73 4.65 -33.09
CA PHE A 174 -22.79 5.65 -34.15
C PHE A 174 -21.69 6.71 -34.03
N GLY A 175 -20.87 6.65 -32.97
CA GLY A 175 -19.77 7.58 -32.71
C GLY A 175 -20.16 8.82 -31.89
N ASP A 176 -21.44 8.96 -31.51
CA ASP A 176 -21.89 10.06 -30.65
C ASP A 176 -21.46 9.81 -29.21
N VAL A 177 -21.09 10.88 -28.51
CA VAL A 177 -20.72 10.83 -27.09
C VAL A 177 -21.96 10.71 -26.23
N ASP A 178 -21.98 9.69 -25.37
CA ASP A 178 -22.90 9.55 -24.26
C ASP A 178 -22.45 10.48 -23.13
N GLU A 179 -23.17 11.59 -23.00
CA GLU A 179 -22.86 12.67 -22.05
C GLU A 179 -22.84 12.17 -20.60
N GLN A 180 -23.69 11.20 -20.24
CA GLN A 180 -23.71 10.65 -18.88
C GLN A 180 -22.45 9.84 -18.58
N LYS A 181 -22.01 9.00 -19.53
CA LYS A 181 -20.77 8.23 -19.39
C LYS A 181 -19.55 9.15 -19.36
N ARG A 182 -19.51 10.18 -20.22
CA ARG A 182 -18.43 11.17 -20.20
C ARG A 182 -18.38 11.90 -18.86
N GLN A 183 -19.52 12.43 -18.40
CA GLN A 183 -19.57 13.15 -17.13
C GLN A 183 -19.08 12.28 -15.96
N ARG A 184 -19.56 11.04 -15.85
CA ARG A 184 -19.09 10.09 -14.82
C ARG A 184 -17.58 9.85 -14.91
N ARG A 185 -17.06 9.68 -16.12
CA ARG A 185 -15.63 9.48 -16.35
C ARG A 185 -14.83 10.72 -15.93
N ASP A 186 -15.28 11.92 -16.26
CA ASP A 186 -14.63 13.18 -15.92
C ASP A 186 -14.65 13.44 -14.40
N GLU A 187 -15.74 13.07 -13.72
CA GLU A 187 -15.85 13.12 -12.25
C GLU A 187 -14.80 12.21 -11.59
N LEU A 188 -14.67 10.96 -12.06
CA LEU A 188 -13.68 10.02 -11.54
C LEU A 188 -12.24 10.48 -11.82
N ILE A 189 -11.97 11.09 -12.98
CA ILE A 189 -10.67 11.71 -13.26
C ILE A 189 -10.40 12.87 -12.28
N ALA A 190 -11.41 13.71 -12.02
CA ALA A 190 -11.28 14.84 -11.12
C ALA A 190 -11.04 14.41 -9.66
N GLU A 191 -11.49 13.21 -9.27
CA GLU A 191 -11.15 12.55 -8.00
C GLU A 191 -9.70 12.01 -7.97
N GLY A 192 -8.95 12.12 -9.06
CA GLY A 192 -7.57 11.64 -9.18
C GLY A 192 -7.44 10.17 -9.57
N LYS A 193 -8.55 9.50 -9.92
CA LYS A 193 -8.52 8.11 -10.34
C LYS A 193 -7.83 7.94 -11.69
N VAL A 194 -7.10 6.84 -11.82
CA VAL A 194 -6.32 6.51 -13.01
C VAL A 194 -7.24 6.11 -14.16
N THR A 195 -6.95 6.55 -15.39
CA THR A 195 -7.74 6.13 -16.56
C THR A 195 -7.23 4.83 -17.17
N ALA A 196 -8.09 4.13 -17.92
CA ALA A 196 -7.69 2.91 -18.61
C ALA A 196 -6.51 3.15 -19.58
N GLU A 197 -6.50 4.27 -20.31
CA GLU A 197 -5.39 4.63 -21.21
C GLU A 197 -4.10 4.92 -20.46
N ALA A 198 -4.17 5.63 -19.33
CA ALA A 198 -2.99 5.95 -18.53
C ALA A 198 -2.37 4.68 -17.97
N PHE A 199 -3.19 3.76 -17.47
CA PHE A 199 -2.74 2.44 -17.00
C PHE A 199 -2.08 1.65 -18.14
N ASP A 200 -2.76 1.53 -19.29
CA ASP A 200 -2.25 0.73 -20.41
C ASP A 200 -0.94 1.31 -20.97
N ALA A 201 -0.84 2.64 -21.08
CA ALA A 201 0.36 3.32 -21.52
C ALA A 201 1.53 3.16 -20.53
N ALA A 202 1.27 3.13 -19.22
CA ALA A 202 2.27 2.87 -18.20
C ALA A 202 2.71 1.40 -18.19
N ALA A 203 1.78 0.46 -18.38
CA ALA A 203 2.09 -0.97 -18.49
C ALA A 203 2.94 -1.29 -19.73
N ALA A 204 2.69 -0.58 -20.84
CA ALA A 204 3.45 -0.73 -22.09
C ALA A 204 4.90 -0.21 -22.02
N GLN A 205 5.24 0.61 -21.02
CA GLN A 205 6.61 1.09 -20.80
C GLN A 205 7.55 0.01 -20.23
N SER A 206 6.99 -1.08 -19.68
CA SER A 206 7.79 -2.18 -19.13
C SER A 206 8.71 -2.80 -20.20
N SER A 207 9.96 -3.03 -19.86
CA SER A 207 10.95 -3.71 -20.70
C SER A 207 10.57 -5.19 -20.93
N PRO A 208 10.95 -5.78 -22.07
CA PRO A 208 10.62 -7.18 -22.33
C PRO A 208 11.23 -8.16 -21.32
N SER A 209 12.45 -7.87 -20.83
CA SER A 209 13.09 -8.66 -19.76
C SER A 209 12.28 -8.63 -18.46
N PHE A 210 11.80 -7.45 -18.05
CA PHE A 210 10.97 -7.32 -16.86
C PHE A 210 9.67 -8.12 -16.99
N ARG A 211 9.01 -8.05 -18.16
CA ARG A 211 7.76 -8.78 -18.44
C ARG A 211 7.94 -10.29 -18.28
N VAL A 212 9.01 -10.86 -18.82
CA VAL A 212 9.32 -12.30 -18.67
C VAL A 212 9.57 -12.66 -17.21
N THR A 213 10.45 -11.91 -16.53
CA THR A 213 10.77 -12.16 -15.11
C THR A 213 9.55 -12.04 -14.22
N LEU A 214 8.69 -11.03 -14.40
CA LEU A 214 7.47 -10.88 -13.62
C LEU A 214 6.52 -12.07 -13.77
N LEU A 215 6.34 -12.58 -14.99
CA LEU A 215 5.50 -13.76 -15.24
C LEU A 215 6.07 -15.01 -14.56
N GLU A 216 7.38 -15.20 -14.59
CA GLU A 216 8.06 -16.30 -13.90
C GLU A 216 7.97 -16.16 -12.37
N ASP A 217 8.13 -14.95 -11.84
CA ASP A 217 8.03 -14.64 -10.42
C ASP A 217 6.62 -14.90 -9.87
N LEU A 218 5.58 -14.49 -10.61
CA LEU A 218 4.19 -14.74 -10.25
C LEU A 218 3.86 -16.23 -10.26
N ALA A 219 4.32 -16.97 -11.28
CA ALA A 219 4.15 -18.41 -11.33
C ALA A 219 4.82 -19.10 -10.13
N ARG A 220 6.04 -18.68 -9.77
CA ARG A 220 6.75 -19.16 -8.57
C ARG A 220 6.03 -18.80 -7.27
N CYS A 221 5.44 -17.61 -7.18
CA CYS A 221 4.63 -17.24 -6.01
C CYS A 221 3.39 -18.13 -5.87
N CYS A 222 2.68 -18.40 -6.96
CA CYS A 222 1.52 -19.29 -6.96
C CYS A 222 1.91 -20.71 -6.55
N GLU A 223 3.04 -21.23 -7.02
CA GLU A 223 3.56 -22.54 -6.59
C GLU A 223 3.95 -22.56 -5.11
N ALA A 224 4.74 -21.58 -4.66
CA ALA A 224 5.15 -21.47 -3.25
C ALA A 224 3.95 -21.30 -2.31
N PHE A 225 2.92 -20.57 -2.74
CA PHE A 225 1.68 -20.42 -1.97
C PHE A 225 0.90 -21.74 -1.88
N ARG A 226 0.77 -22.50 -2.97
CA ARG A 226 0.10 -23.82 -2.91
C ARG A 226 0.81 -24.78 -1.96
N GLU A 227 2.13 -24.71 -1.90
CA GLU A 227 2.90 -25.51 -0.95
C GLU A 227 2.70 -25.04 0.49
N LEU A 228 2.70 -23.72 0.74
CA LEU A 228 2.34 -23.17 2.04
C LEU A 228 0.95 -23.62 2.48
N ASP A 229 -0.06 -23.47 1.62
CA ASP A 229 -1.45 -23.85 1.89
C ASP A 229 -1.58 -25.34 2.24
N ARG A 230 -0.90 -26.22 1.47
CA ARG A 230 -0.83 -27.66 1.74
C ARG A 230 -0.22 -27.95 3.11
N VAL A 231 0.91 -27.33 3.43
CA VAL A 231 1.62 -27.55 4.70
C VAL A 231 0.79 -27.04 5.88
N THR A 232 0.18 -25.86 5.75
CA THR A 232 -0.70 -25.29 6.77
C THR A 232 -1.91 -26.20 7.01
N ASP A 233 -2.57 -26.70 5.98
CA ASP A 233 -3.67 -27.66 6.11
C ASP A 233 -3.23 -28.95 6.83
N GLU A 234 -2.06 -29.49 6.49
CA GLU A 234 -1.53 -30.71 7.12
C GLU A 234 -1.16 -30.51 8.59
N ARG A 235 -0.57 -29.36 8.94
CA ARG A 235 -0.06 -29.08 10.29
C ARG A 235 -1.15 -28.65 11.26
N PHE A 236 -2.08 -27.83 10.81
CA PHE A 236 -3.17 -27.32 11.65
C PHE A 236 -4.42 -28.22 11.61
N GLY A 237 -4.57 -29.06 10.57
CA GLY A 237 -5.66 -30.03 10.48
C GLY A 237 -7.03 -29.36 10.46
N ARG A 238 -7.84 -29.57 11.51
CA ARG A 238 -9.20 -29.00 11.58
C ARG A 238 -9.21 -27.51 11.92
N ASP A 239 -8.13 -27.02 12.52
CA ASP A 239 -7.99 -25.64 12.98
C ASP A 239 -7.18 -24.80 11.97
N ALA A 240 -7.07 -25.28 10.72
CA ALA A 240 -6.32 -24.59 9.68
C ALA A 240 -6.88 -23.18 9.41
N PRO A 241 -6.03 -22.14 9.46
CA PRO A 241 -6.43 -20.77 9.16
C PRO A 241 -6.79 -20.61 7.69
N ARG A 242 -7.69 -19.66 7.39
CA ARG A 242 -8.03 -19.31 6.00
C ARG A 242 -6.90 -18.50 5.36
N LEU A 243 -6.37 -19.00 4.24
CA LEU A 243 -5.35 -18.32 3.43
C LEU A 243 -5.84 -17.91 2.02
N SER A 244 -7.13 -18.08 1.74
CA SER A 244 -7.66 -17.93 0.37
C SER A 244 -7.52 -16.51 -0.21
N ASP A 245 -7.48 -15.46 0.61
CA ASP A 245 -7.40 -14.08 0.09
C ASP A 245 -6.00 -13.80 -0.50
N ILE A 246 -4.96 -14.45 0.01
CA ILE A 246 -3.61 -14.43 -0.57
C ILE A 246 -3.62 -15.17 -1.91
N GLY A 247 -4.18 -16.38 -1.94
CA GLY A 247 -4.28 -17.19 -3.16
C GLY A 247 -5.02 -16.47 -4.28
N GLU A 248 -6.19 -15.92 -3.99
CA GLU A 248 -6.97 -15.10 -4.92
C GLU A 248 -6.17 -13.89 -5.43
N ALA A 249 -5.47 -13.17 -4.54
CA ALA A 249 -4.67 -12.02 -4.92
C ALA A 249 -3.52 -12.40 -5.87
N LEU A 250 -2.82 -13.52 -5.61
CA LEU A 250 -1.75 -14.02 -6.49
C LEU A 250 -2.29 -14.44 -7.86
N GLU A 251 -3.37 -15.21 -7.90
CA GLU A 251 -3.98 -15.67 -9.15
C GLU A 251 -4.53 -14.51 -9.99
N GLU A 252 -5.10 -13.49 -9.35
CA GLU A 252 -5.55 -12.29 -10.06
C GLU A 252 -4.39 -11.46 -10.63
N CYS A 253 -3.31 -11.31 -9.88
CA CYS A 253 -2.07 -10.68 -10.36
C CYS A 253 -1.46 -11.47 -11.52
N GLU A 254 -1.35 -12.80 -11.42
CA GLU A 254 -0.85 -13.68 -12.49
C GLU A 254 -1.73 -13.58 -13.75
N ARG A 255 -3.05 -13.61 -13.59
CA ARG A 255 -4.00 -13.47 -14.70
C ARG A 255 -3.91 -12.08 -15.34
N LEU A 256 -3.74 -11.03 -14.55
CA LEU A 256 -3.56 -9.67 -15.08
C LEU A 256 -2.24 -9.52 -15.82
N ALA A 257 -1.11 -9.90 -15.22
CA ALA A 257 0.19 -9.87 -15.88
C ALA A 257 0.20 -10.70 -17.16
N GLY A 258 -0.46 -11.87 -17.14
CA GLY A 258 -0.68 -12.68 -18.34
C GLY A 258 -1.47 -11.95 -19.42
N ARG A 259 -2.53 -11.23 -19.08
CA ARG A 259 -3.27 -10.41 -20.06
C ARG A 259 -2.43 -9.26 -20.61
N LEU A 260 -1.58 -8.65 -19.80
CA LEU A 260 -0.74 -7.53 -20.23
C LEU A 260 0.43 -7.96 -21.12
N TYR A 261 1.01 -9.14 -20.89
CA TYR A 261 2.35 -9.47 -21.42
C TYR A 261 2.50 -10.84 -22.11
N ARG A 262 1.48 -11.72 -22.08
CA ARG A 262 1.63 -13.12 -22.56
C ARG A 262 1.73 -13.23 -24.09
N GLU A 263 1.11 -12.33 -24.85
CA GLU A 263 1.20 -12.34 -26.33
C GLU A 263 2.61 -12.04 -26.84
N GLU A 264 3.41 -11.28 -26.08
CA GLU A 264 4.80 -10.92 -26.44
C GLU A 264 5.82 -11.92 -25.88
N LYS A 265 5.53 -12.61 -24.76
CA LYS A 265 6.33 -13.73 -24.26
C LYS A 265 6.49 -14.82 -25.33
N GLN A 266 5.40 -15.13 -26.04
CA GLN A 266 5.40 -16.11 -27.13
C GLN A 266 6.20 -15.66 -28.37
N GLN A 267 6.35 -14.35 -28.59
CA GLN A 267 7.17 -13.80 -29.68
C GLN A 267 8.66 -13.77 -29.33
N MET A 268 9.03 -13.66 -28.05
CA MET A 268 10.42 -13.70 -27.58
C MET A 268 10.96 -15.10 -27.31
N GLU A 269 10.12 -16.04 -26.89
CA GLU A 269 10.49 -17.45 -26.69
C GLU A 269 10.44 -18.28 -27.98
N ALA A 270 9.93 -17.71 -29.07
CA ALA A 270 10.12 -18.30 -30.38
C ALA A 270 11.63 -18.40 -30.65
N PRO A 271 12.17 -19.58 -31.02
CA PRO A 271 13.57 -19.69 -31.37
C PRO A 271 13.83 -18.66 -32.47
N ALA A 272 14.91 -17.87 -32.34
CA ALA A 272 15.34 -16.96 -33.37
C ALA A 272 15.41 -17.75 -34.68
N GLY A 273 14.35 -17.63 -35.48
CA GLY A 273 14.19 -18.34 -36.73
C GLY A 273 15.35 -17.93 -37.60
N GLU A 274 16.07 -18.94 -38.07
CA GLU A 274 17.15 -18.89 -39.04
C GLU A 274 17.13 -17.58 -39.84
N THR A 275 18.07 -16.69 -39.55
CA THR A 275 18.52 -15.72 -40.55
C THR A 275 18.99 -16.55 -41.73
N THR A 276 18.10 -16.73 -42.72
CA THR A 276 18.47 -17.21 -44.05
C THR A 276 19.49 -16.21 -44.58
N GLU A 277 20.75 -16.63 -44.49
CA GLU A 277 21.84 -16.10 -45.28
C GLU A 277 21.36 -16.09 -46.76
N PRO A 278 21.42 -14.94 -47.47
CA PRO A 278 21.07 -14.96 -48.88
C PRO A 278 22.09 -15.84 -49.63
N PRO A 279 21.67 -16.55 -50.68
CA PRO A 279 22.52 -17.51 -51.37
C PRO A 279 23.71 -16.79 -52.05
N PRO A 280 24.86 -17.48 -52.22
CA PRO A 280 26.03 -16.88 -52.83
C PRO A 280 25.74 -16.59 -54.31
N GLU A 281 25.74 -15.31 -54.68
CA GLU A 281 25.74 -14.90 -56.09
C GLU A 281 27.09 -15.27 -56.73
N GLU A 282 27.00 -16.03 -57.81
CA GLU A 282 28.12 -16.41 -58.67
C GLU A 282 28.80 -15.16 -59.26
N MET A 283 30.11 -15.06 -59.07
CA MET A 283 30.94 -14.07 -59.77
C MET A 283 30.97 -14.34 -61.28
N PRO A 284 30.84 -13.31 -62.14
CA PRO A 284 31.45 -13.36 -63.45
C PRO A 284 32.95 -13.05 -63.40
N SER A 285 33.67 -13.64 -64.34
CA SER A 285 35.12 -13.59 -64.55
C SER A 285 35.66 -12.19 -64.93
N PRO A 286 36.98 -11.95 -64.82
CA PRO A 286 37.57 -10.62 -64.80
C PRO A 286 37.92 -10.12 -66.20
N GLU A 287 37.31 -9.01 -66.64
CA GLU A 287 37.90 -8.09 -67.59
C GLU A 287 37.19 -6.73 -67.50
N GLU A 288 37.97 -5.66 -67.71
CA GLU A 288 37.59 -4.24 -67.77
C GLU A 288 37.67 -3.40 -66.48
N VAL A 289 38.92 -2.99 -66.26
CA VAL A 289 39.41 -1.79 -65.58
C VAL A 289 38.68 -0.52 -66.08
N ARG A 290 38.25 0.37 -65.18
CA ARG A 290 38.83 1.74 -65.05
C ARG A 290 38.09 2.68 -64.10
N ASP A 291 38.93 3.31 -63.28
CA ASP A 291 38.90 4.71 -62.82
C ASP A 291 37.65 5.21 -62.09
N THR A 292 37.77 5.38 -60.77
CA THR A 292 38.03 6.72 -60.21
C THR A 292 38.37 6.68 -58.71
N VAL A 293 39.05 7.74 -58.28
CA VAL A 293 39.97 7.86 -57.14
C VAL A 293 39.33 8.69 -56.03
N PHE A 294 39.31 8.14 -54.80
CA PHE A 294 39.53 8.75 -53.46
C PHE A 294 38.57 9.85 -52.91
N PRO A 295 38.53 10.12 -51.57
CA PRO A 295 39.43 9.63 -50.52
C PRO A 295 38.81 8.98 -49.28
N PHE A 296 39.67 8.21 -48.64
CA PHE A 296 39.59 7.53 -47.35
C PHE A 296 39.99 8.49 -46.23
N ALA A 297 39.28 8.46 -45.10
CA ALA A 297 39.78 8.96 -43.82
C ALA A 297 39.37 7.98 -42.72
N GLU A 298 40.36 7.47 -42.00
CA GLU A 298 40.25 6.56 -40.86
C GLU A 298 41.15 7.10 -39.72
N PRO A 299 41.16 6.53 -38.51
CA PRO A 299 40.44 7.02 -37.34
C PRO A 299 41.38 7.58 -36.26
N ALA A 300 40.82 8.26 -35.24
CA ALA A 300 41.58 8.67 -34.05
C ALA A 300 40.91 8.15 -32.77
N ALA A 301 41.70 7.39 -32.01
CA ALA A 301 41.41 6.87 -30.68
C ALA A 301 41.28 7.99 -29.63
N VAL A 302 40.41 7.80 -28.63
CA VAL A 302 40.29 8.68 -27.45
C VAL A 302 40.43 7.84 -26.17
N GLN A 303 41.33 8.28 -25.30
CA GLN A 303 41.64 7.76 -23.97
C GLN A 303 40.64 8.23 -22.88
N PRO A 304 40.58 7.59 -21.70
CA PRO A 304 39.66 7.98 -20.63
C PRO A 304 40.25 9.04 -19.69
N SER A 305 39.44 9.97 -19.19
CA SER A 305 39.83 10.91 -18.14
C SER A 305 38.79 11.00 -17.00
N SER A 306 39.26 10.61 -15.81
CA SER A 306 39.07 11.18 -14.47
C SER A 306 37.79 11.94 -14.05
N VAL A 307 37.25 11.43 -12.94
CA VAL A 307 36.29 12.02 -11.96
C VAL A 307 36.85 13.28 -11.28
N PRO A 308 35.98 14.20 -10.78
CA PRO A 308 36.23 14.82 -9.49
C PRO A 308 35.04 14.76 -8.51
N SER A 309 35.38 14.57 -7.24
CA SER A 309 34.52 14.66 -6.05
C SER A 309 34.20 16.10 -5.66
N GLY A 310 33.03 16.32 -5.05
CA GLY A 310 32.72 17.53 -4.28
C GLY A 310 31.39 17.46 -3.53
N GLY A 311 31.46 17.28 -2.19
CA GLY A 311 30.63 17.88 -1.12
C GLY A 311 29.09 17.76 -1.12
N PRO A 312 28.44 17.52 0.04
CA PRO A 312 27.01 17.28 0.12
C PRO A 312 26.20 18.58 0.05
N ALA A 313 25.27 18.65 -0.90
CA ALA A 313 24.20 19.65 -0.93
C ALA A 313 22.99 19.11 -0.16
N ILE A 314 22.45 19.94 0.72
CA ILE A 314 21.20 19.73 1.47
C ILE A 314 20.04 19.62 0.45
N PRO A 315 19.16 18.60 0.50
CA PRO A 315 18.01 18.58 -0.38
C PRO A 315 16.91 19.51 0.15
N SER A 316 16.47 20.37 -0.77
CA SER A 316 15.32 21.27 -0.66
C SER A 316 14.02 20.51 -0.40
N ALA A 317 13.15 21.13 0.38
CA ALA A 317 11.84 20.65 0.83
C ALA A 317 10.97 20.04 -0.29
N VAL A 318 10.47 18.83 -0.04
CA VAL A 318 9.46 18.14 -0.85
C VAL A 318 8.08 18.67 -0.45
N ARG A 319 7.31 19.18 -1.41
CA ARG A 319 5.89 19.51 -1.22
C ARG A 319 5.10 18.20 -1.14
N VAL A 320 4.45 17.95 0.00
CA VAL A 320 3.50 16.85 0.19
C VAL A 320 2.13 17.33 -0.32
N GLU A 321 1.52 16.56 -1.22
CA GLU A 321 0.15 16.80 -1.69
C GLU A 321 -0.84 16.47 -0.58
N ALA A 322 -1.77 17.38 -0.29
CA ALA A 322 -2.75 17.26 0.78
C ALA A 322 -3.83 16.20 0.46
N SER A 323 -4.29 15.48 1.49
CA SER A 323 -5.43 14.55 1.35
C SER A 323 -6.70 15.29 0.91
N GLY A 324 -7.60 14.64 0.18
CA GLY A 324 -8.83 15.26 -0.35
C GLY A 324 -9.74 15.86 0.73
N GLU A 325 -9.82 15.23 1.91
CA GLU A 325 -10.55 15.76 3.08
C GLU A 325 -9.91 17.06 3.60
N GLN A 326 -8.58 17.09 3.69
CA GLN A 326 -7.84 18.26 4.17
C GLN A 326 -7.90 19.41 3.16
N ALA A 327 -7.81 19.12 1.87
CA ALA A 327 -8.00 20.11 0.82
C ALA A 327 -9.41 20.73 0.86
N LEU A 328 -10.44 19.90 1.10
CA LEU A 328 -11.81 20.39 1.22
C LEU A 328 -12.03 21.18 2.52
N TRP A 329 -11.41 20.76 3.63
CA TRP A 329 -11.44 21.50 4.88
C TRP A 329 -10.79 22.89 4.75
N GLU A 330 -9.61 22.96 4.13
CA GLU A 330 -8.93 24.23 3.87
C GLU A 330 -9.76 25.15 2.96
N GLU A 331 -10.38 24.61 1.93
CA GLU A 331 -11.26 25.37 1.06
C GLU A 331 -12.51 25.86 1.82
N ALA A 332 -13.13 25.00 2.64
CA ALA A 332 -14.27 25.39 3.47
C ALA A 332 -13.89 26.51 4.46
N LEU A 333 -12.69 26.48 5.03
CA LEU A 333 -12.17 27.57 5.86
C LEU A 333 -11.97 28.87 5.06
N ARG A 334 -11.38 28.80 3.86
CA ARG A 334 -11.25 29.99 2.97
C ARG A 334 -12.61 30.59 2.62
N VAL A 335 -13.60 29.76 2.33
CA VAL A 335 -14.97 30.20 2.01
C VAL A 335 -15.65 30.81 3.24
N LEU A 336 -15.38 30.30 4.43
CA LEU A 336 -15.85 30.88 5.69
C LEU A 336 -15.21 32.25 5.95
N GLU A 337 -13.90 32.40 5.75
CA GLU A 337 -13.18 33.68 5.84
C GLU A 337 -13.71 34.70 4.83
N GLY A 338 -14.12 34.24 3.64
CA GLY A 338 -14.84 35.03 2.64
C GLY A 338 -16.27 35.43 3.04
N GLY A 339 -16.73 35.07 4.24
CA GLY A 339 -18.01 35.46 4.83
C GLY A 339 -19.20 34.57 4.45
N SER A 340 -18.97 33.43 3.79
CA SER A 340 -20.04 32.58 3.25
C SER A 340 -20.14 31.22 3.96
N MET A 341 -20.51 31.23 5.25
CA MET A 341 -20.73 30.01 6.06
C MET A 341 -21.65 28.98 5.37
N LYS A 342 -22.72 29.46 4.71
CA LYS A 342 -23.65 28.61 3.97
C LYS A 342 -22.96 27.82 2.86
N ASN A 343 -22.05 28.45 2.13
CA ASN A 343 -21.37 27.81 1.00
C ASN A 343 -20.32 26.81 1.50
N ALA A 344 -19.59 27.16 2.56
CA ALA A 344 -18.63 26.26 3.20
C ALA A 344 -19.33 24.99 3.76
N LEU A 345 -20.46 25.16 4.45
CA LEU A 345 -21.27 24.02 4.91
C LEU A 345 -21.88 23.21 3.75
N ALA A 346 -22.30 23.87 2.67
CA ALA A 346 -22.85 23.18 1.50
C ALA A 346 -21.81 22.30 0.79
N GLN A 347 -20.54 22.74 0.74
CA GLN A 347 -19.45 21.94 0.19
C GLN A 347 -19.19 20.68 1.03
N LEU A 348 -19.08 20.83 2.36
CA LEU A 348 -18.89 19.69 3.26
C LEU A 348 -20.10 18.74 3.26
N LEU A 349 -21.33 19.26 3.19
CA LEU A 349 -22.53 18.45 3.08
C LEU A 349 -22.58 17.69 1.74
N ALA A 350 -22.19 18.32 0.63
CA ALA A 350 -22.13 17.67 -0.67
C ALA A 350 -21.09 16.52 -0.66
N ALA A 351 -19.91 16.74 -0.09
CA ALA A 351 -18.90 15.70 0.07
C ALA A 351 -19.35 14.57 1.00
N SER A 352 -20.04 14.88 2.09
CA SER A 352 -20.68 13.88 2.95
C SER A 352 -21.68 13.04 2.15
N CYS A 353 -22.60 13.65 1.40
CA CYS A 353 -23.59 12.92 0.60
C CYS A 353 -22.98 12.10 -0.54
N ALA A 354 -21.87 12.56 -1.13
CA ALA A 354 -21.17 11.87 -2.21
C ALA A 354 -20.29 10.71 -1.72
N SER A 355 -19.96 10.66 -0.42
CA SER A 355 -19.08 9.64 0.14
C SER A 355 -19.79 8.28 0.23
N PRO A 356 -19.22 7.21 -0.35
CA PRO A 356 -19.84 5.87 -0.33
C PRO A 356 -19.70 5.18 1.04
N SER A 357 -18.64 5.51 1.80
CA SER A 357 -18.34 4.93 3.11
C SER A 357 -19.01 5.70 4.26
N GLU A 358 -19.65 4.99 5.20
CA GLU A 358 -20.20 5.60 6.43
C GLU A 358 -19.11 6.31 7.25
N ARG A 359 -17.89 5.77 7.24
CA ARG A 359 -16.74 6.38 7.92
C ARG A 359 -16.42 7.76 7.36
N ASP A 360 -16.36 7.88 6.04
CA ASP A 360 -16.06 9.15 5.36
C ASP A 360 -17.23 10.13 5.48
N ARG A 361 -18.48 9.64 5.39
CA ARG A 361 -19.67 10.45 5.69
C ARG A 361 -19.57 11.12 7.06
N ASN A 362 -19.23 10.34 8.07
CA ASN A 362 -19.12 10.82 9.46
C ASN A 362 -17.92 11.74 9.68
N ARG A 363 -16.82 11.59 8.93
CA ARG A 363 -15.70 12.54 8.91
C ARG A 363 -16.15 13.92 8.41
N TYR A 364 -16.83 13.99 7.27
CA TYR A 364 -17.37 15.27 6.77
C TYR A 364 -18.42 15.89 7.71
N ARG A 365 -19.24 15.07 8.38
CA ARG A 365 -20.18 15.55 9.40
C ARG A 365 -19.47 16.16 10.61
N LEU A 366 -18.36 15.58 11.06
CA LEU A 366 -17.52 16.17 12.10
C LEU A 366 -16.93 17.52 11.64
N LEU A 367 -16.43 17.61 10.40
CA LEU A 367 -15.94 18.87 9.84
C LEU A 367 -17.04 19.95 9.80
N MET A 368 -18.28 19.59 9.44
CA MET A 368 -19.41 20.52 9.51
C MET A 368 -19.65 21.03 10.94
N GLY A 369 -19.59 20.14 11.94
CA GLY A 369 -19.70 20.50 13.35
C GLY A 369 -18.60 21.48 13.79
N LYS A 370 -17.35 21.18 13.44
CA LYS A 370 -16.17 22.03 13.72
C LYS A 370 -16.29 23.40 13.03
N LEU A 371 -16.77 23.44 11.79
CA LEU A 371 -16.98 24.69 11.05
C LEU A 371 -18.04 25.57 11.71
N CYS A 372 -19.14 24.97 12.18
CA CYS A 372 -20.18 25.67 12.94
C CYS A 372 -19.63 26.27 14.24
N LEU A 373 -18.76 25.54 14.96
CA LEU A 373 -18.08 26.04 16.15
C LEU A 373 -17.15 27.22 15.84
N LEU A 374 -16.33 27.12 14.79
CA LEU A 374 -15.47 28.21 14.33
C LEU A 374 -16.26 29.47 13.92
N ALA A 375 -17.44 29.28 13.33
CA ALA A 375 -18.35 30.36 12.98
C ALA A 375 -19.14 30.94 14.18
N GLY A 376 -18.90 30.46 15.41
CA GLY A 376 -19.60 30.92 16.62
C GLY A 376 -21.07 30.48 16.69
N ARG A 377 -21.42 29.36 16.04
CA ARG A 377 -22.78 28.79 15.95
C ARG A 377 -22.86 27.40 16.58
N PRO A 378 -22.67 27.27 17.90
CA PRO A 378 -22.76 25.98 18.59
C PRO A 378 -24.15 25.37 18.52
N ASP A 379 -25.19 26.19 18.30
CA ASP A 379 -26.58 25.78 18.10
C ASP A 379 -26.75 24.87 16.86
N LEU A 380 -25.98 25.13 15.80
CA LEU A 380 -26.00 24.32 14.58
C LEU A 380 -25.08 23.09 14.68
N ALA A 381 -23.99 23.19 15.45
CA ALA A 381 -23.03 22.11 15.64
C ALA A 381 -23.59 20.99 16.53
N ARG A 382 -24.29 21.36 17.62
CA ARG A 382 -24.74 20.44 18.67
C ARG A 382 -25.53 19.23 18.15
N PRO A 383 -26.58 19.35 17.32
CA PRO A 383 -27.34 18.17 16.88
C PRO A 383 -26.50 17.20 16.05
N ILE A 384 -25.56 17.71 15.23
CA ILE A 384 -24.67 16.87 14.42
C ILE A 384 -23.71 16.08 15.34
N LEU A 385 -23.14 16.77 16.33
CA LEU A 385 -22.17 16.18 17.25
C LEU A 385 -22.82 15.23 18.27
N GLU A 386 -24.06 15.50 18.69
CA GLU A 386 -24.83 14.57 19.52
C GLU A 386 -25.14 13.27 18.77
N GLU A 387 -25.47 13.33 17.47
CA GLU A 387 -25.70 12.14 16.66
C GLU A 387 -24.41 11.34 16.44
N LEU A 388 -23.28 12.02 16.17
CA LEU A 388 -21.98 11.35 16.05
C LEU A 388 -21.54 10.70 17.37
N ALA A 389 -21.77 11.36 18.51
CA ALA A 389 -21.49 10.79 19.82
C ALA A 389 -22.38 9.58 20.14
N ALA A 390 -23.66 9.61 19.76
CA ALA A 390 -24.55 8.47 19.89
C ALA A 390 -24.10 7.29 19.03
N LEU A 391 -23.67 7.55 17.78
CA LEU A 391 -23.17 6.53 16.86
C LEU A 391 -21.89 5.86 17.37
N ILE A 392 -21.00 6.62 18.01
CA ILE A 392 -19.80 6.08 18.68
C ILE A 392 -20.19 5.00 19.69
N GLU A 393 -21.19 5.28 20.53
CA GLU A 393 -21.64 4.33 21.56
C GLU A 393 -22.41 3.14 20.98
N GLU A 394 -23.32 3.39 20.02
CA GLU A 394 -24.17 2.37 19.42
C GLU A 394 -23.36 1.31 18.64
N LEU A 395 -22.30 1.74 17.93
CA LEU A 395 -21.46 0.85 17.14
C LEU A 395 -20.18 0.41 17.87
N HIS A 396 -20.02 0.81 19.13
CA HIS A 396 -18.82 0.56 19.94
C HIS A 396 -17.53 0.89 19.19
N LEU A 397 -17.50 2.09 18.60
CA LEU A 397 -16.41 2.54 17.74
C LEU A 397 -15.07 2.57 18.48
N GLU A 398 -15.06 2.66 19.82
CA GLU A 398 -13.85 2.60 20.63
C GLU A 398 -13.03 1.31 20.43
N ARG A 399 -13.62 0.24 19.89
CA ARG A 399 -12.93 -1.04 19.65
C ARG A 399 -12.06 -1.06 18.39
N TRP A 400 -12.39 -0.26 17.39
CA TRP A 400 -11.82 -0.41 16.04
C TRP A 400 -11.62 0.91 15.29
N GLU A 401 -12.25 2.01 15.72
CA GLU A 401 -12.09 3.33 15.12
C GLU A 401 -10.93 4.09 15.78
N SER A 402 -10.43 5.12 15.09
CA SER A 402 -9.34 5.96 15.58
C SER A 402 -9.71 6.64 16.90
N PRO A 403 -8.94 6.44 17.99
CA PRO A 403 -9.20 7.11 19.27
C PRO A 403 -9.08 8.63 19.17
N LEU A 404 -8.28 9.13 18.21
CA LEU A 404 -8.14 10.57 17.95
C LEU A 404 -9.40 11.15 17.33
N TRP A 405 -10.01 10.45 16.36
CA TRP A 405 -11.27 10.90 15.75
C TRP A 405 -12.41 10.91 16.78
N ILE A 406 -12.49 9.86 17.61
CA ILE A 406 -13.46 9.81 18.71
C ILE A 406 -13.23 10.98 19.66
N ALA A 407 -11.97 11.25 20.06
CA ALA A 407 -11.64 12.39 20.90
C ALA A 407 -12.04 13.73 20.26
N GLU A 408 -11.91 13.89 18.94
CA GLU A 408 -12.35 15.10 18.23
C GLU A 408 -13.87 15.30 18.28
N VAL A 409 -14.65 14.24 18.09
CA VAL A 409 -16.11 14.30 18.19
C VAL A 409 -16.53 14.69 19.60
N LEU A 410 -15.97 14.03 20.62
CA LEU A 410 -16.28 14.30 22.02
C LEU A 410 -15.82 15.70 22.44
N GLU A 411 -14.67 16.17 21.94
CA GLU A 411 -14.15 17.52 22.18
C GLU A 411 -15.08 18.58 21.56
N ALA A 412 -15.47 18.42 20.29
CA ALA A 412 -16.38 19.34 19.64
C ALA A 412 -17.74 19.39 20.36
N LEU A 413 -18.26 18.24 20.81
CA LEU A 413 -19.48 18.20 21.61
C LEU A 413 -19.28 18.87 22.98
N TYR A 414 -18.14 18.65 23.64
CA TYR A 414 -17.77 19.33 24.88
C TYR A 414 -17.78 20.86 24.71
N GLN A 415 -17.23 21.38 23.61
CA GLN A 415 -17.27 22.81 23.29
C GLN A 415 -18.70 23.32 23.10
N CYS A 416 -19.58 22.56 22.44
CA CYS A 416 -21.00 22.89 22.34
C CYS A 416 -21.66 22.99 23.72
N LEU A 417 -21.47 21.98 24.57
CA LEU A 417 -22.08 21.89 25.90
C LEU A 417 -21.55 22.93 26.89
N THR A 418 -20.34 23.43 26.67
CA THR A 418 -19.71 24.45 27.54
C THR A 418 -19.82 25.88 26.98
N SER A 419 -20.42 26.05 25.80
CA SER A 419 -20.63 27.36 25.20
C SER A 419 -21.73 28.16 25.92
N GLY A 420 -21.49 29.46 26.13
CA GLY A 420 -22.45 30.37 26.75
C GLY A 420 -22.69 30.10 28.24
N GLU A 421 -23.96 30.04 28.65
CA GLU A 421 -24.39 29.70 30.00
C GLU A 421 -24.92 28.25 30.02
N PRO A 422 -24.09 27.25 30.34
CA PRO A 422 -24.48 25.85 30.28
C PRO A 422 -25.46 25.48 31.39
N SER A 423 -26.45 24.66 31.06
CA SER A 423 -27.38 24.09 32.05
C SER A 423 -26.66 23.15 33.02
N ASP A 424 -27.29 22.82 34.15
CA ASP A 424 -26.72 21.83 35.09
C ASP A 424 -26.54 20.45 34.44
N ASP A 425 -27.43 20.08 33.54
CA ASP A 425 -27.33 18.84 32.74
C ASP A 425 -26.13 18.88 31.79
N ASP A 426 -25.98 19.97 31.01
CA ASP A 426 -24.87 20.14 30.09
C ASP A 426 -23.52 20.14 30.84
N ARG A 427 -23.46 20.72 32.04
CA ARG A 427 -22.27 20.68 32.91
C ARG A 427 -21.93 19.25 33.35
N GLY A 428 -22.94 18.45 33.70
CA GLY A 428 -22.76 17.04 34.04
C GLY A 428 -22.20 16.23 32.87
N ARG A 429 -22.87 16.33 31.71
CA ARG A 429 -22.46 15.65 30.47
C ARG A 429 -21.06 16.06 30.02
N ALA A 430 -20.73 17.37 30.07
CA ALA A 430 -19.40 17.85 29.75
C ALA A 430 -18.32 17.25 30.67
N GLY A 431 -18.61 17.03 31.95
CA GLY A 431 -17.69 16.37 32.89
C GLY A 431 -17.47 14.88 32.61
N GLU A 432 -18.44 14.19 32.02
CA GLU A 432 -18.30 12.81 31.53
C GLU A 432 -17.46 12.76 30.26
N LEU A 433 -17.78 13.62 29.29
CA LEU A 433 -17.02 13.73 28.03
C LEU A 433 -15.55 14.07 28.31
N PHE A 434 -15.27 15.01 29.21
CA PHE A 434 -13.91 15.38 29.58
C PHE A 434 -13.09 14.17 30.06
N ARG A 435 -13.65 13.33 30.94
CA ARG A 435 -12.97 12.11 31.41
C ARG A 435 -12.66 11.14 30.28
N ARG A 436 -13.60 10.98 29.33
CA ARG A 436 -13.40 10.13 28.15
C ARG A 436 -12.33 10.71 27.21
N ILE A 437 -12.33 12.02 26.99
CA ILE A 437 -11.27 12.70 26.22
C ILE A 437 -9.92 12.47 26.89
N CYS A 438 -9.79 12.59 28.22
CA CYS A 438 -8.53 12.31 28.93
C CYS A 438 -8.00 10.89 28.68
N SER A 439 -8.88 9.89 28.56
CA SER A 439 -8.46 8.50 28.28
C SER A 439 -8.08 8.24 26.84
N LEU A 440 -8.62 9.01 25.89
CA LEU A 440 -8.38 8.84 24.46
C LEU A 440 -7.23 9.71 23.95
N ASP A 441 -7.22 10.99 24.34
CA ASP A 441 -6.21 11.97 23.98
C ASP A 441 -6.06 13.02 25.08
N VAL A 442 -5.08 12.80 25.95
CA VAL A 442 -4.74 13.73 27.05
C VAL A 442 -4.28 15.10 26.53
N THR A 443 -3.77 15.19 25.30
CA THR A 443 -3.26 16.45 24.74
C THR A 443 -4.38 17.42 24.37
N LYS A 444 -5.57 16.92 24.02
CA LYS A 444 -6.77 17.74 23.86
C LYS A 444 -7.36 18.15 25.20
N ALA A 445 -7.38 17.22 26.16
CA ALA A 445 -7.92 17.49 27.49
C ALA A 445 -7.17 18.63 28.22
N ILE A 446 -5.85 18.78 28.02
CA ILE A 446 -5.06 19.82 28.71
C ILE A 446 -5.50 21.25 28.38
N LEU A 447 -6.19 21.46 27.25
CA LEU A 447 -6.68 22.76 26.81
C LEU A 447 -7.92 23.19 27.60
N TYR A 448 -8.61 22.24 28.23
CA TYR A 448 -9.85 22.47 28.93
C TYR A 448 -9.63 22.19 30.42
N ARG A 449 -9.74 23.26 31.23
CA ARG A 449 -9.59 23.34 32.69
C ARG A 449 -8.19 23.77 33.17
N LYS A 450 -8.19 24.90 33.90
CA LYS A 450 -7.30 25.14 35.04
C LYS A 450 -8.06 24.86 36.32
#